data_AF-A0A367FKV1-F1
#
_entry.id   AF-A0A367FKV1-F1
#
_cell.length_a   1.000
_cell.length_b   1.000
_cell.length_c   1.000
_cell.angle_alpha   90.00
_cell.angle_beta   90.00
_cell.angle_gamma   90.00
#
_symmetry.space_group_name_H-M   'P 1'
#
loop_
_entity.id
_entity.type
_entity.pdbx_description
1 polymer ?
#
loop_
_entity_poly.entity_id
_entity_poly.type
_entity_poly.pdbx_seq_one_letter_code
_entity_poly.pdbx_strand_id
1 'polypeptide(L)'
;MEQGFDMIHGALETSGSHLRVHGAEYASAVQGLLANREASWGDDGLMGPLVAAYSQCKDTALAAFTHMGTVISTTGDAMSAATGRVSYVEDELAGGLVRLDGEPDVTWT
;
A
#
# COMPACT_ATOMS: atom_id res chain seq x y z
N MET A 1 -13.71 15.64 19.83
CA MET A 1 -13.59 15.44 18.36
C MET A 1 -12.13 15.21 17.98
N GLU A 2 -11.18 15.96 18.56
CA GLU A 2 -9.72 15.77 18.37
C GLU A 2 -9.22 14.33 18.59
N GLN A 3 -9.58 13.67 19.71
CA GLN A 3 -9.14 12.29 19.99
C GLN A 3 -9.55 11.25 18.92
N GLY A 4 -10.61 11.51 18.15
CA GLY A 4 -11.04 10.59 17.09
C GLY A 4 -10.18 10.72 15.83
N PHE A 5 -9.70 11.93 15.52
CA PHE A 5 -8.85 12.18 14.36
C PHE A 5 -7.44 11.64 14.59
N ASP A 6 -6.84 11.88 15.77
CA ASP A 6 -5.53 11.34 16.14
C ASP A 6 -5.48 9.80 16.05
N MET A 7 -6.56 9.14 16.49
CA MET A 7 -6.66 7.68 16.44
C MET A 7 -6.75 7.14 15.00
N ILE A 8 -7.51 7.81 14.14
CA ILE A 8 -7.65 7.43 12.73
C ILE A 8 -6.34 7.70 11.98
N HIS A 9 -5.67 8.81 12.28
CA HIS A 9 -4.40 9.21 11.70
C HIS A 9 -3.29 8.19 12.02
N GLY A 10 -3.10 7.84 13.30
CA GLY A 10 -2.13 6.83 13.71
C GLY A 10 -2.45 5.42 13.16
N ALA A 11 -3.73 5.07 13.03
CA ALA A 11 -4.15 3.82 12.40
C ALA A 11 -3.83 3.77 10.90
N LEU A 12 -4.01 4.87 10.18
CA LEU A 12 -3.66 5.00 8.76
C LEU A 12 -2.15 4.93 8.52
N GLU A 13 -1.36 5.59 9.36
CA GLU A 13 0.10 5.55 9.27
C GLU A 13 0.64 4.13 9.51
N THR A 14 0.15 3.48 10.57
CA THR A 14 0.52 2.09 10.90
C THR A 14 0.14 1.13 9.76
N SER A 15 -1.08 1.26 9.23
CA SER A 15 -1.59 0.40 8.16
C SER A 15 -0.83 0.62 6.85
N GLY A 16 -0.53 1.88 6.49
CA GLY A 16 0.27 2.22 5.32
C GLY A 16 1.70 1.69 5.39
N SER A 17 2.34 1.81 6.57
CA SER A 17 3.66 1.25 6.83
C SER A 17 3.69 -0.27 6.67
N HIS A 18 2.72 -0.98 7.28
CA HIS A 18 2.58 -2.42 7.12
C HIS A 18 2.38 -2.85 5.67
N LEU A 19 1.54 -2.14 4.90
CA LEU A 19 1.33 -2.45 3.49
C LEU A 19 2.57 -2.20 2.63
N ARG A 20 3.40 -1.20 2.93
CA ARG A 20 4.68 -1.00 2.22
C ARG A 20 5.67 -2.14 2.50
N VAL A 21 5.86 -2.49 3.77
CA VAL A 21 6.77 -3.58 4.16
C VAL A 21 6.29 -4.89 3.55
N HIS A 22 5.02 -5.24 3.75
CA HIS A 22 4.45 -6.47 3.24
C HIS A 22 4.39 -6.48 1.71
N GLY A 23 4.13 -5.33 1.08
CA GLY A 23 4.16 -5.19 -0.38
C GLY A 23 5.53 -5.46 -0.97
N ALA A 24 6.61 -5.01 -0.31
CA ALA A 24 7.98 -5.29 -0.73
C ALA A 24 8.34 -6.78 -0.60
N GLU A 25 7.97 -7.41 0.52
CA GLU A 25 8.15 -8.85 0.75
C GLU A 25 7.37 -9.67 -0.30
N TYR A 26 6.11 -9.28 -0.53
CA TYR A 26 5.25 -9.90 -1.53
C TYR A 26 5.84 -9.77 -2.94
N ALA A 27 6.31 -8.58 -3.33
CA ALA A 27 6.94 -8.35 -4.62
C ALA A 27 8.21 -9.21 -4.79
N SER A 28 9.03 -9.32 -3.74
CA SER A 28 10.21 -10.19 -3.76
C SER A 28 9.84 -11.66 -3.91
N ALA A 29 8.78 -12.13 -3.24
CA ALA A 29 8.30 -13.50 -3.38
C ALA A 29 7.81 -13.79 -4.81
N VAL A 30 7.05 -12.87 -5.41
CA VAL A 30 6.59 -13.01 -6.81
C VAL A 30 7.76 -13.00 -7.80
N GLN A 31 8.78 -12.16 -7.59
CA GLN A 31 9.99 -12.20 -8.41
C GLN A 31 10.71 -13.55 -8.34
N GLY A 32 10.79 -14.16 -7.14
CA GLY A 32 11.34 -15.50 -6.97
C GLY A 32 10.56 -16.56 -7.76
N LEU A 33 9.23 -16.46 -7.79
CA LEU A 33 8.39 -17.37 -8.58
C LEU A 33 8.56 -17.16 -10.09
N LEU A 34 8.66 -15.91 -10.55
CA LEU A 34 8.93 -15.56 -11.95
C LEU A 34 10.29 -16.08 -12.42
N ALA A 35 11.33 -15.98 -11.59
CA ALA A 35 12.65 -16.52 -11.90
C ALA A 35 12.63 -18.06 -12.10
N ASN A 36 11.68 -18.75 -11.47
CA ASN A 36 11.48 -20.19 -11.57
C ASN A 36 10.32 -20.58 -12.50
N ARG A 37 9.87 -19.65 -13.37
CA ARG A 37 8.74 -19.87 -14.27
C ARG A 37 9.00 -20.97 -15.30
N GLU A 38 10.24 -21.26 -15.67
CA GLU A 38 10.56 -22.29 -16.68
C GLU A 38 11.21 -23.54 -16.10
N ALA A 39 10.70 -24.03 -14.96
CA ALA A 39 11.11 -25.33 -14.44
C ALA A 39 10.80 -26.45 -15.47
N SER A 40 11.86 -27.07 -16.01
CA SER A 40 11.77 -28.27 -16.83
C SER A 40 11.46 -29.47 -15.94
N TRP A 41 10.46 -30.26 -16.33
CA TRP A 41 10.04 -31.46 -15.60
C TRP A 41 10.92 -32.67 -15.93
N GLY A 42 11.93 -32.51 -16.79
CA GLY A 42 12.79 -33.62 -17.24
C GLY A 42 12.04 -34.69 -18.03
N ASP A 43 10.85 -34.36 -18.54
CA ASP A 43 9.97 -35.28 -19.27
C ASP A 43 10.48 -35.52 -20.70
N ASP A 44 10.36 -36.76 -21.18
CA ASP A 44 10.71 -37.17 -22.55
C ASP A 44 9.61 -36.84 -23.57
N GLY A 45 8.54 -36.18 -23.11
CA GLY A 45 7.39 -35.75 -23.88
C GLY A 45 6.13 -36.56 -23.61
N LEU A 46 6.22 -37.65 -22.84
CA LEU A 46 5.07 -38.48 -22.46
C LEU A 46 4.02 -37.71 -21.66
N MET A 47 4.45 -36.78 -20.81
CA MET A 47 3.60 -35.92 -19.99
C MET A 47 3.36 -34.53 -20.59
N GLY A 48 3.74 -34.32 -21.86
CA GLY A 48 3.65 -33.02 -22.54
C GLY A 48 2.31 -32.28 -22.37
N PRO A 49 1.13 -32.93 -22.56
CA PRO A 49 -0.15 -32.27 -22.34
C PRO A 49 -0.39 -31.81 -20.89
N LEU A 50 0.09 -32.57 -19.90
CA LEU A 50 -0.02 -32.22 -18.48
C LEU A 50 0.90 -31.04 -18.16
N VAL A 51 2.14 -31.07 -18.65
CA VAL A 51 3.13 -30.00 -18.47
C VAL A 51 2.62 -28.70 -19.11
N ALA A 52 1.98 -28.77 -20.27
CA ALA A 52 1.38 -27.61 -20.92
C ALA A 52 0.24 -27.01 -20.08
N ALA A 53 -0.70 -27.84 -19.59
CA ALA A 53 -1.78 -27.38 -18.74
C ALA A 53 -1.28 -26.78 -17.40
N TYR A 54 -0.29 -27.41 -16.78
CA TYR A 54 0.37 -26.90 -15.58
C TYR A 54 1.04 -25.55 -15.83
N SER A 55 1.76 -25.41 -16.94
CA SER A 55 2.44 -24.16 -17.29
C SER A 55 1.45 -23.02 -17.52
N GLN A 56 0.34 -23.29 -18.19
CA GLN A 56 -0.72 -22.31 -18.38
C GLN A 56 -1.37 -21.89 -17.05
N CYS A 57 -1.61 -22.84 -16.14
CA CYS A 57 -2.13 -22.54 -14.80
C CYS A 57 -1.15 -21.67 -14.01
N LYS A 58 0.15 -22.01 -14.03
CA LYS A 58 1.20 -21.25 -13.38
C LYS A 58 1.31 -19.83 -13.93
N ASP A 59 1.25 -19.66 -15.24
CA ASP A 59 1.26 -18.34 -15.88
C ASP A 59 0.08 -17.48 -15.45
N THR A 60 -1.11 -18.07 -15.40
CA THR A 60 -2.31 -17.40 -14.90
C THR A 60 -2.16 -16.97 -13.45
N ALA A 61 -1.65 -17.86 -12.60
CA ALA A 61 -1.41 -17.55 -11.18
C ALA A 61 -0.36 -16.43 -11.01
N LEU A 62 0.75 -16.49 -11.74
CA LEU A 62 1.80 -15.47 -11.71
C LEU A 62 1.29 -14.10 -12.15
N ALA A 63 0.44 -14.05 -13.17
CA ALA A 63 -0.21 -12.81 -13.60
C ALA A 63 -1.11 -12.22 -12.50
N ALA A 64 -1.93 -13.07 -11.86
CA ALA A 64 -2.77 -12.66 -10.75
C ALA A 64 -1.93 -12.17 -9.55
N PHE A 65 -0.85 -12.87 -9.21
CA PHE A 65 0.04 -12.48 -8.12
C PHE A 65 0.71 -11.14 -8.40
N THR A 66 1.19 -10.92 -9.62
CA THR A 66 1.77 -9.63 -10.02
C THR A 66 0.76 -8.50 -9.87
N HIS A 67 -0.49 -8.71 -10.30
CA HIS A 67 -1.54 -7.71 -10.17
C HIS A 67 -1.87 -7.38 -8.70
N MET A 68 -1.97 -8.38 -7.83
CA MET A 68 -2.17 -8.17 -6.40
C MET A 68 -1.04 -7.37 -5.76
N GLY A 69 0.22 -7.56 -6.19
CA GLY A 69 1.36 -6.77 -5.72
C GLY A 69 1.20 -5.27 -6.03
N THR A 70 0.73 -4.95 -7.23
CA THR A 70 0.39 -3.57 -7.62
C THR A 70 -0.72 -3.00 -6.73
N VAL A 71 -1.77 -3.77 -6.45
CA VAL A 71 -2.87 -3.32 -5.57
C VAL A 71 -2.37 -3.02 -4.16
N ILE A 72 -1.52 -3.89 -3.59
CA ILE A 72 -0.94 -3.68 -2.26
C ILE A 72 -0.11 -2.39 -2.22
N SER A 73 0.79 -2.20 -3.21
CA SER A 73 1.64 -1.00 -3.28
C SER A 73 0.82 0.28 -3.42
N THR A 74 -0.11 0.31 -4.38
CA THR A 74 -0.97 1.48 -4.63
C THR A 74 -1.86 1.82 -3.44
N THR A 75 -2.32 0.80 -2.69
CA THR A 75 -3.07 1.02 -1.45
C THR A 75 -2.20 1.64 -0.36
N GLY A 76 -0.97 1.15 -0.19
CA GLY A 76 -0.01 1.74 0.75
C GLY A 76 0.32 3.19 0.41
N ASP A 77 0.55 3.50 -0.87
CA ASP A 77 0.81 4.86 -1.34
C ASP A 77 -0.40 5.79 -1.12
N ALA A 78 -1.62 5.30 -1.38
CA ALA A 78 -2.85 6.04 -1.13
C ALA A 78 -3.06 6.34 0.37
N MET A 79 -2.76 5.37 1.25
CA MET A 79 -2.81 5.58 2.70
C MET A 79 -1.78 6.62 3.16
N SER A 80 -0.54 6.55 2.65
CA SER A 80 0.50 7.54 2.96
C SER A 80 0.11 8.94 2.49
N ALA A 81 -0.50 9.05 1.30
CA ALA A 81 -1.01 10.33 0.80
C ALA A 81 -2.19 10.86 1.64
N ALA A 82 -3.07 9.99 2.12
CA ALA A 82 -4.16 10.37 3.01
C ALA A 82 -3.64 10.89 4.35
N THR A 83 -2.67 10.18 4.95
CA THR A 83 -1.97 10.61 6.18
C THR A 83 -1.35 12.00 5.99
N GLY A 84 -0.58 12.22 4.92
CA GLY A 84 0.04 13.53 4.68
C GLY A 84 -0.97 14.68 4.49
N ARG A 85 -2.15 14.40 3.94
CA ARG A 85 -3.23 15.39 3.83
C ARG A 85 -3.86 15.70 5.20
N VAL A 86 -4.01 14.70 6.06
CA VAL A 86 -4.52 14.90 7.42
C VAL A 86 -3.54 15.76 8.21
N SER A 87 -2.24 15.43 8.21
CA SER A 87 -1.22 16.23 8.90
C SER A 87 -1.18 17.67 8.41
N TYR A 88 -1.30 17.90 7.08
CA TYR A 88 -1.35 19.25 6.52
C TYR A 88 -2.53 20.07 7.07
N VAL A 89 -3.72 19.46 7.18
CA VAL A 89 -4.91 20.13 7.73
C VAL A 89 -4.76 20.39 9.23
N GLU A 90 -4.17 19.45 9.98
CA GLU A 90 -3.87 19.62 11.41
C GLU A 90 -2.91 20.79 11.64
N ASP A 91 -1.84 20.89 10.86
CA ASP A 91 -0.88 22.00 10.91
C ASP A 91 -1.53 23.35 10.56
N GLU A 92 -2.37 23.39 9.52
CA GLU A 92 -3.08 24.60 9.11
C GLU A 92 -4.08 25.05 10.19
N LEU A 93 -4.79 24.10 10.81
CA LEU A 93 -5.72 24.38 11.91
C LEU A 93 -4.97 24.90 13.13
N ALA A 94 -3.88 24.26 13.54
CA ALA A 94 -3.06 24.70 14.67
C ALA A 94 -2.49 26.11 14.44
N GLY A 95 -2.00 26.40 13.22
CA GLY A 95 -1.51 27.73 12.85
C GLY A 95 -2.61 28.81 12.78
N GLY A 96 -3.82 28.43 12.37
CA GLY A 96 -4.99 29.32 12.35
C GLY A 96 -5.53 29.64 13.74
N LEU A 97 -5.56 28.65 14.63
CA LEU A 97 -6.01 28.81 16.03
C LEU A 97 -5.07 29.73 16.81
N VAL A 98 -3.75 29.57 16.62
CA VAL A 98 -2.73 30.49 17.19
C VAL A 98 -2.92 31.93 16.70
N ARG A 99 -3.49 32.15 15.51
CA ARG A 99 -3.72 33.48 14.95
C ARG A 99 -4.98 34.16 15.52
N LEU A 100 -5.96 33.38 15.98
CA LEU A 100 -7.20 33.90 16.58
C LEU A 100 -7.04 34.22 18.08
N ASP A 101 -6.16 33.52 18.79
CA ASP A 101 -5.83 33.82 20.20
C ASP A 101 -4.92 35.06 20.38
N GLY A 102 -4.49 35.69 19.28
CA GLY A 102 -3.60 36.85 19.26
C GLY A 102 -4.27 38.18 18.88
N GLU A 103 -5.60 38.23 18.70
CA GLU A 103 -6.28 39.47 18.34
C GLU A 103 -6.44 40.38 19.58
N PRO A 104 -5.87 41.61 19.60
CA PRO A 104 -6.06 42.51 20.72
C PRO A 104 -7.53 42.95 20.79
N ASP A 105 -8.10 42.89 22.00
CA ASP A 105 -9.44 43.36 22.35
C ASP A 105 -9.68 44.79 21.84
N VAL A 106 -10.35 44.93 20.69
CA VAL A 106 -10.74 46.24 20.15
C VAL A 106 -12.07 46.62 20.80
N THR A 107 -11.98 47.35 21.91
CA THR A 107 -13.13 48.05 22.48
C THR A 107 -13.53 49.19 21.57
N TRP A 108 -14.70 49.08 20.93
CA TRP A 108 -15.32 50.19 20.20
C TRP A 108 -15.88 51.22 21.19
N THR A 109 -15.26 52.39 21.27
CA THR A 109 -15.83 53.61 21.88
C THR A 109 -16.44 54.51 20.83
#